data_AF-A0A972TQL8-F1
#
_entry.id   AF-A0A972TQL8-F1
#
_cell.length_a   1.000
_cell.length_b   1.000
_cell.length_c   1.000
_cell.angle_alpha   90.00
_cell.angle_beta   90.00
_cell.angle_gamma   90.00
#
_symmetry.space_group_name_H-M   'P 1'
#
loop_
_entity.id
_entity.type
_entity.pdbx_description
1 polymer ?
#
loop_
_entity_poly.entity_id
_entity_poly.type
_entity_poly.pdbx_seq_one_letter_code
_entity_poly.pdbx_strand_id
1 'polypeptide(L)' 'MEYVKYVCPKCFYESKEPGLCPNCQVPLVASCPVCGNPIVGEQVHVHE' A
#
# COMPACT_ATOMS: atom_id res chain seq x y z
N MET A 1 7.97 -7.28 -12.68
CA MET A 1 7.93 -7.30 -11.20
C MET A 1 7.20 -6.06 -10.75
N GLU A 2 5.89 -6.19 -10.53
CA GLU A 2 5.12 -5.09 -9.94
C GLU A 2 5.48 -4.99 -8.46
N TYR A 3 5.94 -3.81 -8.04
CA TYR A 3 6.29 -3.55 -6.65
C TYR A 3 5.04 -3.10 -5.90
N VAL A 4 4.77 -3.70 -4.75
CA VAL A 4 3.68 -3.29 -3.87
C VAL A 4 4.06 -1.93 -3.25
N LYS A 5 3.18 -0.93 -3.37
CA LYS A 5 3.34 0.35 -2.64
C LYS A 5 2.63 0.23 -1.30
N TYR A 6 3.12 0.92 -0.29
CA TYR A 6 2.53 0.94 1.05
C TYR A 6 2.13 2.37 1.39
N VAL A 7 0.85 2.60 1.69
CA VAL A 7 0.30 3.94 1.88
C VAL A 7 -0.33 4.07 3.26
N CYS A 8 -0.06 5.19 3.93
CA CYS A 8 -0.69 5.51 5.20
C CYS A 8 -2.13 6.01 4.97
N PRO A 9 -3.16 5.39 5.57
CA PRO A 9 -4.55 5.80 5.36
C PRO A 9 -4.91 7.14 6.01
N LYS A 10 -4.04 7.68 6.91
CA LYS A 10 -4.28 8.96 7.58
C LYS A 10 -3.69 10.16 6.86
N CYS A 11 -2.43 10.04 6.45
CA CYS A 11 -1.67 11.15 5.87
C CYS A 11 -1.22 10.90 4.43
N PHE A 12 -1.64 9.78 3.83
CA PHE A 12 -1.29 9.39 2.45
C PHE A 12 0.23 9.28 2.20
N TYR A 13 1.02 9.07 3.25
CA TYR A 13 2.45 8.80 3.13
C TYR A 13 2.68 7.49 2.38
N GLU A 14 3.47 7.53 1.30
CA GLU A 14 3.83 6.38 0.48
C GLU A 14 5.21 5.83 0.88
N SER A 15 5.34 4.50 0.93
CA SER A 15 6.57 3.76 1.15
C SER A 15 6.65 2.59 0.17
N LYS A 16 7.87 2.14 -0.13
CA LYS A 16 8.09 0.90 -0.89
C LYS A 16 8.25 -0.32 0.01
N GLU A 17 8.42 -0.08 1.31
CA GLU A 17 8.63 -1.11 2.30
C GLU A 17 7.43 -1.17 3.25
N PRO A 18 7.02 -2.38 3.67
CA PRO A 18 6.04 -2.55 4.72
C PRO A 18 6.57 -1.96 6.03
N GLY A 19 5.69 -1.37 6.81
CA GLY A 19 6.08 -0.81 8.10
C GLY A 19 5.04 0.10 8.71
N LEU A 20 5.46 0.82 9.74
CA LEU A 20 4.67 1.86 10.37
C LEU A 20 4.95 3.20 9.69
N CYS A 21 3.91 4.01 9.52
CA CYS A 21 4.07 5.38 9.06
C CYS A 21 4.90 6.17 10.10
N PRO A 22 5.99 6.85 9.70
CA PRO A 22 6.84 7.59 10.64
C PRO A 22 6.12 8.79 11.27
N ASN A 23 5.09 9.31 10.62
CA ASN A 23 4.31 10.46 11.10
C ASN A 23 3.14 10.04 12.01
N CYS A 24 2.37 9.04 11.58
CA CYS A 24 1.14 8.65 12.26
C CYS A 24 1.29 7.43 13.18
N GLN A 25 2.42 6.72 13.10
CA GLN A 25 2.71 5.48 13.85
C GLN A 25 1.62 4.40 13.67
N VAL A 26 0.98 4.38 12.51
CA VAL A 26 -0.01 3.36 12.12
C VAL A 26 0.53 2.46 11.02
N PRO A 27 0.04 1.22 10.88
CA PRO A 27 0.46 0.31 9.80
C PRO A 27 0.19 0.91 8.43
N LEU A 28 1.18 0.86 7.55
CA LEU A 28 0.99 1.20 6.15
C LEU A 28 0.20 0.09 5.46
N VAL A 29 -0.72 0.49 4.59
CA VAL A 29 -1.60 -0.42 3.85
C VAL A 29 -1.02 -0.63 2.47
N ALA A 30 -0.84 -1.88 2.08
CA ALA A 30 -0.44 -2.21 0.71
C ALA A 30 -1.46 -1.65 -0.29
N SER A 31 -0.98 -1.04 -1.36
CA SER A 31 -1.76 -0.43 -2.44
C SER A 31 -1.20 -0.88 -3.77
N CYS A 32 -2.10 -1.17 -4.72
CA CYS A 32 -1.73 -1.60 -6.05
C CYS A 32 -1.12 -0.40 -6.82
N PRO A 33 0.09 -0.51 -7.38
CA PRO A 33 0.72 0.58 -8.12
C PRO A 33 0.00 0.91 -9.43
N VAL A 34 -0.84 0.00 -9.93
CA VAL A 34 -1.58 0.14 -11.20
C VAL A 34 -2.86 0.94 -11.01
N CYS A 35 -3.68 0.59 -10.01
CA CYS A 35 -4.99 1.21 -9.79
C CYS A 35 -5.09 2.10 -8.55
N GLY A 36 -4.07 2.11 -7.68
CA GLY A 36 -4.06 2.90 -6.44
C GLY A 36 -4.98 2.36 -5.33
N ASN A 37 -5.67 1.25 -5.57
CA ASN A 37 -6.58 0.65 -4.60
C ASN A 37 -5.83 -0.11 -3.49
N PRO A 38 -6.30 -0.03 -2.24
CA PRO A 38 -5.72 -0.79 -1.13
C PRO A 38 -5.90 -2.29 -1.36
N ILE A 39 -4.82 -3.04 -1.21
CA ILE A 39 -4.77 -4.50 -1.32
C ILE A 39 -5.23 -5.05 0.05
N VAL A 40 -6.54 -5.07 0.26
CA VAL A 40 -7.16 -5.68 1.43
C VAL A 40 -7.54 -7.12 1.06
N GLY A 41 -6.67 -8.07 1.41
CA GLY A 41 -6.99 -9.47 1.68
C GLY A 41 -7.49 -10.39 0.55
N GLU A 42 -8.15 -9.93 -0.52
CA GLU A 42 -8.87 -10.89 -1.40
C GLU A 42 -8.73 -10.66 -2.91
N GLN A 43 -8.33 -9.49 -3.42
CA GLN A 43 -8.31 -9.28 -4.88
C GLN A 43 -7.12 -8.41 -5.30
N VAL A 44 -5.94 -9.03 -5.40
CA VAL A 44 -4.84 -8.48 -6.20
C VAL A 44 -5.29 -8.55 -7.66
N HIS A 45 -5.31 -7.42 -8.36
CA HIS A 45 -5.46 -7.42 -9.82
C HIS A 45 -4.30 -8.21 -10.42
N VAL A 46 -4.52 -9.48 -10.72
CA VAL A 46 -3.62 -10.27 -11.57
C VAL A 46 -3.93 -9.81 -12.99
N HIS A 47 -3.12 -8.90 -13.54
CA HIS A 47 -3.13 -8.71 -14.99
C HIS A 47 -2.42 -9.92 -15.60
N GLU A 48 -3.19 -10.80 -16.23
CA GLU A 48 -2.70 -11.82 -17.17
C GLU A 48 -2.34 -11.22 -18.53
#